data_AF-A0A832H2Q1-F1
#
_entry.id   AF-A0A832H2Q1-F1
#
_cell.length_a   1.000
_cell.length_b   1.000
_cell.length_c   1.000
_cell.angle_alpha   90.00
_cell.angle_beta   90.00
_cell.angle_gamma   90.00
#
_symmetry.space_group_name_H-M   'P 1'
#
loop_
_entity.id
_entity.type
_entity.pdbx_description
1 polymer ?
#
loop_
_entity_poly.entity_id
_entity_poly.type
_entity_poly.pdbx_seq_one_letter_code
_entity_poly.pdbx_strand_id
1 'polypeptide(L)'
;MNALRKHYPEYLMEAAGLGIFMVSASVVTALLEHPASLIHQAIADPLLRRLIIGVAMGLTAIAIIYSPWGKQSGAHINPVVTLTFFRLG
;
A
#
# COMPACT_ATOMS: atom_id res chain seq x y z
N MET A 1 -10.69 19.59 20.25
CA MET A 1 -11.60 19.19 19.16
C MET A 1 -11.30 19.87 17.82
N ASN A 2 -10.81 21.13 17.79
CA ASN A 2 -10.49 21.82 16.53
C ASN A 2 -9.34 21.20 15.70
N ALA A 3 -8.30 20.66 16.34
CA ALA A 3 -7.19 20.01 15.64
C ALA A 3 -7.64 18.75 14.86
N LEU A 4 -8.47 17.90 15.47
CA LEU A 4 -9.00 16.70 14.80
C LEU A 4 -9.85 17.07 13.58
N ARG A 5 -10.74 18.06 13.70
CA ARG A 5 -11.56 18.56 12.58
C ARG A 5 -10.72 19.15 11.45
N LYS A 6 -9.61 19.82 11.78
CA LYS A 6 -8.71 20.42 10.80
C LYS A 6 -7.96 19.35 9.98
N HIS A 7 -7.66 18.19 10.58
CA HIS A 7 -6.87 17.12 9.96
C HIS A 7 -7.67 15.91 9.44
N TYR A 8 -9.01 16.03 9.40
CA TYR A 8 -9.88 15.00 8.82
C TYR A 8 -9.52 14.62 7.39
N PRO A 9 -9.16 15.57 6.49
CA PRO A 9 -8.74 15.23 5.14
C PRO A 9 -7.54 14.29 5.12
N GLU A 10 -6.51 14.55 5.93
CA GLU A 10 -5.30 13.73 6.00
C GLU A 10 -5.60 12.32 6.52
N TYR A 11 -6.48 12.18 7.53
CA TYR A 11 -6.90 10.85 7.99
C TYR A 11 -7.63 10.05 6.92
N LEU A 12 -8.50 10.69 6.13
CA LEU A 12 -9.19 10.05 5.01
C LEU A 12 -8.23 9.68 3.88
N MET A 13 -7.23 10.53 3.60
CA MET A 13 -6.18 10.26 2.61
C MET A 13 -5.32 9.06 3.01
N GLU A 14 -4.89 8.98 4.27
CA GLU A 14 -4.16 7.83 4.82
C GLU A 14 -5.00 6.55 4.75
N ALA A 15 -6.28 6.62 5.15
CA ALA A 15 -7.18 5.48 5.08
C ALA A 15 -7.42 5.00 3.63
N ALA A 16 -7.62 5.93 2.70
CA ALA A 16 -7.78 5.61 1.29
C ALA A 16 -6.48 5.04 0.68
N GLY A 17 -5.33 5.63 1.00
CA GLY A 17 -4.01 5.15 0.57
C GLY A 17 -3.75 3.72 1.06
N LEU A 18 -3.99 3.45 2.34
CA LEU A 18 -3.92 2.10 2.90
C LEU A 18 -4.90 1.14 2.21
N GLY A 19 -6.16 1.56 2.01
CA GLY A 19 -7.16 0.74 1.32
C GLY A 19 -6.74 0.37 -0.10
N ILE A 20 -6.24 1.33 -0.88
CA ILE A 20 -5.72 1.09 -2.25
C ILE A 20 -4.52 0.14 -2.20
N PHE A 21 -3.61 0.33 -1.26
CA PHE A 21 -2.46 -0.55 -1.09
C PHE A 21 -2.88 -1.99 -0.77
N MET A 22 -3.86 -2.18 0.13
CA MET A 22 -4.39 -3.50 0.49
C MET A 22 -5.13 -4.17 -0.66
N VAL A 23 -5.93 -3.43 -1.44
CA VAL A 23 -6.61 -3.97 -2.63
C VAL A 23 -5.58 -4.40 -3.68
N SER A 24 -4.58 -3.57 -3.97
CA SER A 24 -3.49 -3.91 -4.89
C SER A 24 -2.76 -5.18 -4.44
N ALA A 25 -2.33 -5.23 -3.17
CA ALA A 25 -1.66 -6.39 -2.61
C ALA A 25 -2.51 -7.66 -2.71
N SER A 26 -3.80 -7.57 -2.38
CA SER A 26 -4.73 -8.71 -2.43
C SER A 26 -4.94 -9.21 -3.85
N VAL A 27 -5.21 -8.30 -4.80
CA VAL A 27 -5.46 -8.65 -6.20
C VAL A 27 -4.21 -9.25 -6.83
N VAL A 28 -3.05 -8.59 -6.71
CA VAL A 28 -1.80 -9.07 -7.33
C VAL A 28 -1.39 -10.41 -6.74
N THR A 29 -1.47 -10.56 -5.41
CA THR A 29 -1.12 -11.83 -4.75
C THR A 29 -2.10 -12.93 -5.14
N ALA A 30 -3.41 -12.66 -5.20
CA ALA A 30 -4.39 -13.65 -5.64
C ALA A 30 -4.15 -14.06 -7.10
N LEU A 31 -3.85 -13.12 -7.99
CA LEU A 31 -3.51 -13.44 -9.38
C LEU A 31 -2.25 -14.31 -9.49
N LEU A 32 -1.25 -14.12 -8.63
CA LEU A 32 0.03 -14.84 -8.73
C LEU A 32 0.05 -16.15 -7.94
N GLU A 33 -0.59 -16.23 -6.78
CA GLU A 33 -0.46 -17.37 -5.86
C GLU A 33 -1.73 -18.22 -5.74
N HIS A 34 -2.89 -17.76 -6.25
CA HIS A 34 -4.10 -18.59 -6.18
C HIS A 34 -3.98 -19.78 -7.16
N PRO A 35 -4.19 -21.03 -6.72
CA PRO A 35 -3.95 -22.22 -7.56
C PRO A 35 -4.87 -22.28 -8.79
N ALA A 36 -6.07 -21.72 -8.68
CA ALA A 36 -6.99 -21.59 -9.82
C ALA A 36 -6.66 -20.44 -10.79
N SER A 37 -5.66 -19.60 -10.49
CA SER A 37 -5.25 -18.51 -11.39
C SER A 37 -4.46 -19.05 -12.57
N LEU A 38 -4.80 -18.58 -13.77
CA LEU A 38 -4.06 -18.89 -15.00
C LEU A 38 -2.62 -18.35 -14.94
N ILE A 39 -2.38 -17.22 -14.27
CA ILE A 39 -1.04 -16.64 -14.14
C ILE A 39 -0.17 -17.50 -13.21
N HIS A 40 -0.75 -18.04 -12.13
CA HIS A 40 -0.07 -18.99 -11.26
C HIS A 40 0.36 -20.24 -12.03
N GLN A 41 -0.53 -20.77 -12.87
CA GLN A 41 -0.26 -21.95 -13.69
C GLN A 41 0.78 -21.67 -14.79
N ALA A 42 0.82 -20.45 -15.32
CA ALA A 42 1.79 -20.03 -16.33
C ALA A 42 3.19 -19.78 -15.76
N ILE A 43 3.31 -19.34 -14.50
CA ILE A 43 4.58 -19.02 -13.85
C ILE A 43 4.86 -20.02 -12.73
N ALA A 44 5.54 -21.13 -13.06
CA ALA A 44 5.81 -22.20 -12.10
C ALA A 44 6.79 -21.79 -10.98
N ASP A 45 7.78 -20.95 -11.29
CA ASP A 45 8.83 -20.56 -10.34
C ASP A 45 8.27 -19.67 -9.20
N PRO A 46 8.27 -20.14 -7.94
CA PRO A 46 7.79 -19.36 -6.80
C PRO A 46 8.64 -18.11 -6.51
N LEU A 47 9.93 -18.11 -6.82
CA LEU A 47 10.78 -16.94 -6.59
C LEU A 47 10.42 -15.81 -7.55
N LEU A 48 10.21 -16.14 -8.83
CA LEU A 48 9.79 -15.17 -9.83
C LEU A 48 8.44 -14.54 -9.48
N ARG A 49 7.45 -15.33 -9.03
CA ARG A 49 6.15 -14.79 -8.60
C ARG A 49 6.29 -13.84 -7.42
N ARG A 50 7.07 -14.20 -6.40
CA ARG A 50 7.35 -13.33 -5.25
C ARG A 50 8.06 -12.04 -5.65
N LEU A 51 8.97 -12.10 -6.61
CA LEU A 51 9.63 -10.92 -7.15
C LEU A 51 8.64 -9.99 -7.85
N ILE A 52 7.73 -10.54 -8.67
CA ILE A 52 6.68 -9.75 -9.33
C ILE A 52 5.74 -9.11 -8.31
N ILE A 53 5.32 -9.85 -7.28
CA ILE A 53 4.49 -9.32 -6.19
C ILE A 53 5.24 -8.18 -5.49
N GLY A 54 6.50 -8.36 -5.13
CA GLY A 54 7.33 -7.35 -4.48
C GLY A 54 7.47 -6.08 -5.31
N VAL A 55 7.72 -6.22 -6.62
CA VAL A 55 7.78 -5.09 -7.56
C VAL A 55 6.43 -4.36 -7.64
N ALA A 56 5.32 -5.10 -7.78
CA ALA A 56 4.00 -4.50 -7.86
C ALA A 56 3.61 -3.75 -6.57
N MET A 57 3.93 -4.32 -5.40
CA MET A 57 3.72 -3.66 -4.11
C MET A 57 4.59 -2.40 -3.98
N GLY A 58 5.88 -2.48 -4.36
CA GLY A 58 6.79 -1.34 -4.35
C GLY A 58 6.32 -0.20 -5.24
N LEU A 59 5.89 -0.51 -6.47
CA LEU A 59 5.34 0.47 -7.40
C LEU A 59 4.02 1.09 -6.89
N THR A 60 3.17 0.29 -6.25
CA THR A 60 1.93 0.80 -5.63
C THR A 60 2.25 1.78 -4.50
N ALA A 61 3.21 1.43 -3.63
CA ALA A 61 3.66 2.32 -2.56
C ALA A 61 4.23 3.63 -3.13
N ILE A 62 5.11 3.56 -4.14
CA ILE A 62 5.67 4.74 -4.82
C ILE A 62 4.55 5.63 -5.37
N ALA A 63 3.56 5.04 -6.06
CA ALA A 63 2.44 5.78 -6.63
C ALA A 63 1.63 6.51 -5.55
N ILE A 64 1.38 5.87 -4.40
CA ILE A 64 0.67 6.49 -3.27
C ILE A 64 1.51 7.61 -2.65
N ILE A 65 2.79 7.36 -2.35
CA ILE A 65 3.70 8.31 -1.71
C ILE A 65 3.84 9.59 -2.52
N TYR A 66 4.02 9.49 -3.85
CA TYR A 66 4.19 10.65 -4.72
C TYR A 66 2.88 11.28 -5.21
N SER A 67 1.72 10.71 -4.86
CA SER A 67 0.42 11.29 -5.19
C SER A 67 0.19 12.62 -4.44
N PRO A 68 -0.73 13.48 -4.91
CA PRO A 68 -1.12 14.69 -4.18
C PRO A 68 -1.59 14.39 -2.75
N TRP A 69 -2.31 13.28 -2.55
CA TRP A 69 -2.79 12.85 -1.24
C TRP A 69 -1.65 12.41 -0.33
N GLY A 70 -0.71 11.61 -0.84
CA GLY A 70 0.47 11.20 -0.08
C GLY A 70 1.33 12.37 0.34
N LYS A 71 1.52 13.36 -0.55
CA LYS A 71 2.24 14.60 -0.22
C LYS A 71 1.56 15.44 0.85
N GLN A 72 0.22 15.43 0.90
CA GLN A 72 -0.55 16.16 1.91
C GLN A 72 -0.58 15.44 3.25
N SER A 73 -0.80 14.12 3.25
CA SER A 73 -1.00 13.33 4.47
C SER A 73 0.30 12.87 5.13
N GLY A 74 1.41 12.82 4.38
CA GLY A 74 2.69 12.24 4.79
C GLY A 74 2.91 10.80 4.32
N ALA A 75 1.88 10.19 3.73
CA ALA A 75 1.88 8.84 3.15
C ALA A 75 2.42 7.74 4.09
N HIS A 76 2.03 7.78 5.37
CA HIS A 76 2.51 6.77 6.32
C HIS A 76 1.98 5.38 5.99
N ILE A 77 0.68 5.29 5.65
CA ILE A 77 -0.09 4.10 5.26
C ILE A 77 0.18 2.86 6.12
N ASN A 78 0.67 3.07 7.34
CA ASN A 78 1.13 2.02 8.25
C ASN A 78 1.28 2.59 9.67
N PRO A 79 0.66 1.97 10.69
CA PRO A 79 0.79 2.42 12.08
C PRO A 79 2.22 2.48 12.61
N VAL A 80 3.09 1.56 12.20
CA VAL A 80 4.50 1.52 12.63
C VAL A 80 5.27 2.72 12.09
N VAL A 81 5.01 3.11 10.85
CA VAL A 81 5.61 4.31 10.24
C VAL A 81 5.12 5.56 10.97
N THR A 82 3.81 5.66 11.22
CA THR A 82 3.24 6.76 12.02
C THR A 82 3.88 6.87 13.41
N LEU A 83 4.03 5.75 14.11
CA LEU A 83 4.66 5.72 15.44
C LEU A 83 6.16 6.07 15.37
N THR A 84 6.83 5.71 14.29
CA THR A 84 8.24 6.04 14.07
C THR A 84 8.43 7.54 13.93
N PHE A 85 7.65 8.20 13.06
CA PHE A 85 7.69 9.65 12.91
C PHE A 85 7.22 10.38 14.18
N PHE A 86 6.20 9.86 14.87
CA PHE A 86 5.80 10.39 16.17
C PHE A 86 6.95 10.41 17.19
N ARG A 87 7.82 9.40 17.15
CA ARG A 87 9.00 9.32 18.04
C ARG A 87 10.16 10.21 17.59
N LEU A 88 10.32 10.44 16.29
CA LEU A 88 11.42 11.22 15.74
C LEU A 88 11.23 12.74 15.89
N GLY A 89 10.00 13.21 16.09
CA GLY A 89 9.67 14.64 16.20
C GLY A 89 9.66 15.34 14.84
#